data_AF-L1PP02-F1
#
_entry.id   AF-L1PP02-F1
#
_cell.length_a   1.000
_cell.length_b   1.000
_cell.length_c   1.000
_cell.angle_alpha   90.00
_cell.angle_beta   90.00
_cell.angle_gamma   90.00
#
_symmetry.space_group_name_H-M   'P 1'
#
loop_
_entity.id
_entity.type
_entity.pdbx_description
1 polymer ?
#
loop_
_entity_poly.entity_id
_entity_poly.type
_entity_poly.pdbx_seq_one_letter_code
_entity_poly.pdbx_strand_id
1 'polypeptide(L)'
;MNGTQEFIKTLFNGNEDAFIEHFVKSCLFIEKKEVEKRAKEMLSDISNNAKINIRFGKTYLNECFVAEPKKNALKSKPEPVIRKIAKEEALFFKDGKVKVSFDSTGNQAVVVAIQKATGYTISTNNSDFINYTLSHVWSNTTHNPYYFSSLWNIVIIPTYLNYIMDKPEVQDPINGKIQNLIKAICIELYQPETLMNGKVKVEKPNEKFLELAKKAINNKWIHFLGKKKGDSETRTIFIDEDFENVNKLGNKEFAFQCLKLMQDYGLLEDNLAILTDAQECKENLGHYFPILLEKNSNNSTKDKNGRNRYYTEPFFQYNGKEYYVTNDWYEKKEGKASNRDNRPIFIDWIYSLLNE
;
A
#
# COMPACT_ATOMS: atom_id res chain seq x y z
N MET A 1 -26.16 22.96 19.97
CA MET A 1 -26.39 22.32 18.66
C MET A 1 -25.11 21.59 18.32
N ASN A 2 -25.17 20.30 17.97
CA ASN A 2 -23.97 19.64 17.48
C ASN A 2 -23.69 20.11 16.02
N GLY A 3 -22.43 20.05 15.59
CA GLY A 3 -22.04 20.54 14.26
C GLY A 3 -22.75 19.82 13.11
N THR A 4 -23.11 18.54 13.27
CA THR A 4 -23.82 17.76 12.25
C THR A 4 -25.25 18.24 12.03
N GLN A 5 -25.98 18.53 13.10
CA GLN A 5 -27.35 19.06 13.05
C GLN A 5 -27.37 20.46 12.43
N GLU A 6 -26.39 21.30 12.75
CA GLU A 6 -26.25 22.62 12.14
C GLU A 6 -25.91 22.51 10.64
N PHE A 7 -25.06 21.57 10.26
CA PHE A 7 -24.75 21.25 8.87
C PHE A 7 -25.99 20.80 8.09
N ILE A 8 -26.78 19.86 8.63
CA ILE A 8 -28.02 19.38 8.02
C ILE A 8 -29.06 20.51 7.93
N LYS A 9 -29.22 21.29 9.00
CA LYS A 9 -30.15 22.42 9.03
C LYS A 9 -29.81 23.46 7.97
N THR A 10 -28.53 23.78 7.80
CA THR A 10 -28.07 24.90 6.97
C THR A 10 -27.95 24.54 5.50
N LEU A 11 -27.37 23.36 5.18
CA LEU A 11 -27.13 22.97 3.79
C LEU A 11 -28.23 22.08 3.19
N PHE A 12 -29.04 21.44 4.04
CA PHE A 12 -30.08 20.52 3.61
C PHE A 12 -31.47 20.95 4.09
N ASN A 13 -31.64 22.17 4.60
CA ASN A 13 -32.91 22.70 5.13
C ASN A 13 -33.56 21.79 6.18
N GLY A 14 -32.75 21.06 6.96
CA GLY A 14 -33.23 20.08 7.94
C GLY A 14 -33.65 18.73 7.36
N ASN A 15 -33.49 18.51 6.06
CA ASN A 15 -33.80 17.25 5.40
C ASN A 15 -32.68 16.23 5.61
N GLU A 16 -32.88 15.31 6.55
CA GLU A 16 -31.92 14.26 6.89
C GLU A 16 -31.74 13.24 5.74
N ASP A 17 -32.81 12.88 5.02
CA ASP A 17 -32.73 11.92 3.91
C ASP A 17 -31.88 12.47 2.76
N ALA A 18 -32.03 13.75 2.44
CA ALA A 18 -31.19 14.43 1.45
C ALA A 18 -29.71 14.47 1.88
N PHE A 19 -29.45 14.65 3.18
CA PHE A 19 -28.10 14.57 3.72
C PHE A 19 -27.52 13.15 3.62
N ILE A 20 -28.30 12.12 3.94
CA ILE A 20 -27.87 10.72 3.83
C ILE A 20 -27.56 10.37 2.37
N GLU A 21 -28.41 10.76 1.43
CA GLU A 21 -28.18 10.59 0.00
C GLU A 21 -26.89 11.29 -0.44
N HIS A 22 -26.69 12.56 -0.02
CA HIS A 22 -25.47 13.31 -0.29
C HIS A 22 -24.23 12.62 0.27
N PHE A 23 -24.31 12.11 1.50
CA PHE A 23 -23.21 11.38 2.12
C PHE A 23 -22.78 10.18 1.27
N VAL A 24 -23.74 9.32 0.90
CA VAL A 24 -23.46 8.12 0.10
C VAL A 24 -22.92 8.49 -1.29
N LYS A 25 -23.55 9.47 -1.96
CA LYS A 25 -23.12 9.93 -3.29
C LYS A 25 -21.73 10.59 -3.29
N SER A 26 -21.32 11.14 -2.15
CA SER A 26 -19.99 11.74 -2.04
C SER A 26 -18.90 10.71 -1.72
N CYS A 27 -19.26 9.50 -1.31
CA CYS A 27 -18.29 8.43 -1.03
C CYS A 27 -17.84 7.73 -2.32
N LEU A 28 -16.59 7.25 -2.32
CA LEU A 28 -16.05 6.42 -3.38
C LEU A 28 -15.82 4.99 -2.87
N PHE A 29 -16.39 4.03 -3.60
CA PHE A 29 -16.31 2.61 -3.33
C PHE A 29 -15.32 1.94 -4.30
N ILE A 30 -14.70 0.83 -3.91
CA ILE A 30 -13.79 0.10 -4.81
C ILE A 30 -14.58 -0.85 -5.72
N GLU A 31 -14.20 -0.96 -6.99
CA GLU A 31 -14.89 -1.89 -7.90
C GLU A 31 -14.86 -3.34 -7.38
N LYS A 32 -16.01 -4.03 -7.46
CA LYS A 32 -16.19 -5.39 -6.92
C LYS A 32 -15.10 -6.37 -7.39
N LYS A 33 -14.71 -6.31 -8.66
CA LYS A 33 -13.66 -7.18 -9.23
C LYS A 33 -12.31 -7.01 -8.52
N GLU A 34 -11.94 -5.78 -8.14
CA GLU A 34 -10.68 -5.48 -7.47
C GLU A 34 -10.74 -5.87 -5.99
N VAL A 35 -11.91 -5.71 -5.36
CA VAL A 35 -12.20 -6.22 -4.02
C VAL A 35 -12.04 -7.75 -3.98
N GLU A 36 -12.58 -8.45 -4.98
CA GLU A 36 -12.45 -9.90 -5.12
C GLU A 36 -11.01 -10.34 -5.37
N LYS A 37 -10.27 -9.62 -6.21
CA LYS A 37 -8.85 -9.86 -6.47
C LYS A 37 -8.04 -9.74 -5.17
N ARG A 38 -8.21 -8.66 -4.42
CA ARG A 38 -7.50 -8.46 -3.14
C ARG A 38 -7.84 -9.54 -2.12
N ALA A 39 -9.10 -9.95 -2.02
CA ALA A 39 -9.50 -11.01 -1.09
C ALA A 39 -8.81 -12.35 -1.44
N LYS A 40 -8.74 -12.71 -2.72
CA LYS A 40 -8.03 -13.91 -3.19
C LYS A 40 -6.53 -13.84 -2.89
N GLU A 41 -5.89 -12.71 -3.19
CA GLU A 41 -4.47 -12.49 -2.88
C GLU A 41 -4.20 -12.68 -1.40
N MET A 42 -4.99 -12.03 -0.54
CA MET A 42 -4.82 -12.12 0.91
C MET A 42 -5.04 -13.54 1.44
N LEU A 43 -6.06 -14.25 0.96
CA LEU A 43 -6.29 -15.65 1.35
C LEU A 43 -5.14 -16.57 0.89
N SER A 44 -4.58 -16.32 -0.30
CA SER A 44 -3.41 -17.03 -0.81
C SER A 44 -2.16 -16.77 0.03
N ASP A 45 -1.90 -15.51 0.37
CA ASP A 45 -0.79 -15.11 1.25
C ASP A 45 -0.88 -15.83 2.60
N ILE A 46 -2.09 -15.87 3.19
CA ILE A 46 -2.36 -16.57 4.45
C ILE A 46 -2.11 -18.07 4.30
N SER A 47 -2.61 -18.72 3.24
CA SER A 47 -2.37 -20.15 3.02
C SER A 47 -0.89 -20.49 2.81
N ASN A 48 -0.13 -19.55 2.24
CA ASN A 48 1.31 -19.66 2.04
C ASN A 48 2.13 -19.23 3.28
N ASN A 49 1.46 -18.98 4.42
CA ASN A 49 2.08 -18.57 5.67
C ASN A 49 2.92 -17.26 5.56
N ALA A 50 2.54 -16.39 4.61
CA ALA A 50 3.09 -15.05 4.49
C ALA A 50 2.63 -14.16 5.64
N LYS A 51 3.38 -13.09 5.90
CA LYS A 51 3.01 -12.11 6.95
C LYS A 51 1.94 -11.17 6.42
N ILE A 52 0.84 -11.04 7.15
CA ILE A 52 -0.21 -10.06 6.85
C ILE A 52 -0.07 -8.84 7.75
N ASN A 53 -0.06 -7.66 7.15
CA ASN A 53 -0.02 -6.41 7.89
C ASN A 53 -1.33 -6.16 8.63
N ILE A 54 -1.23 -5.63 9.85
CA ILE A 54 -2.34 -5.22 10.71
C ILE A 54 -2.04 -3.88 11.38
N ARG A 55 -3.08 -3.18 11.86
CA ARG A 55 -2.89 -1.98 12.67
C ARG A 55 -2.42 -2.35 14.07
N PHE A 56 -1.41 -1.63 14.57
CA PHE A 56 -1.00 -1.77 15.96
C PHE A 56 -2.09 -1.24 16.91
N GLY A 57 -2.45 -2.05 17.90
CA GLY A 57 -3.39 -1.68 18.94
C GLY A 57 -3.11 -2.45 20.23
N LYS A 58 -2.66 -1.74 21.28
CA LYS A 58 -2.25 -2.37 22.54
C LYS A 58 -3.37 -3.14 23.24
N THR A 59 -4.62 -2.70 23.07
CA THR A 59 -5.82 -3.30 23.67
C THR A 59 -5.97 -4.78 23.29
N TYR A 60 -5.76 -5.13 22.02
CA TYR A 60 -6.08 -6.45 21.47
C TYR A 60 -4.94 -7.47 21.57
N LEU A 61 -3.75 -7.06 22.03
CA LEU A 61 -2.54 -7.90 21.98
C LEU A 61 -2.67 -9.24 22.71
N ASN A 62 -3.21 -9.24 23.93
CA ASN A 62 -3.33 -10.48 24.72
C ASN A 62 -4.54 -11.32 24.31
N GLU A 63 -5.60 -10.67 23.83
CA GLU A 63 -6.86 -11.31 23.45
C GLU A 63 -6.71 -12.02 22.10
N CYS A 64 -6.09 -11.35 21.13
CA CYS A 64 -6.10 -11.77 19.74
C CYS A 64 -4.78 -12.38 19.25
N PHE A 65 -3.66 -12.23 19.97
CA PHE A 65 -2.35 -12.63 19.45
C PHE A 65 -1.56 -13.56 20.37
N VAL A 66 -0.63 -14.30 19.77
CA VAL A 66 0.36 -15.15 20.43
C VAL A 66 1.71 -15.03 19.72
N ALA A 67 2.80 -14.94 20.48
CA ALA A 67 4.16 -14.99 19.93
C ALA A 67 4.74 -16.39 20.09
N GLU A 68 5.53 -16.84 19.11
CA GLU A 68 6.32 -18.08 19.18
C GLU A 68 7.84 -17.75 19.07
N PRO A 69 8.68 -18.18 20.02
CA PRO A 69 8.35 -18.96 21.23
C PRO A 69 7.46 -18.16 22.21
N LYS A 70 6.66 -18.86 23.04
CA LYS A 70 5.72 -18.22 23.98
C LYS A 70 6.48 -17.24 24.90
N LYS A 71 6.21 -15.95 24.72
CA LYS A 71 6.75 -14.87 25.57
C LYS A 71 5.70 -14.39 26.57
N ASN A 72 6.16 -13.96 27.75
CA ASN A 72 5.33 -13.31 28.76
C ASN A 72 4.48 -12.16 28.16
N ALA A 73 3.32 -11.90 28.78
CA ALA A 73 2.24 -11.01 28.31
C ALA A 73 2.70 -9.87 27.40
N LEU A 74 2.38 -9.95 26.10
CA LEU A 74 2.76 -8.95 25.08
C LEU A 74 2.35 -7.54 25.48
N LYS A 75 1.18 -7.38 26.13
CA LYS A 75 0.65 -6.07 26.59
C LYS A 75 1.53 -5.33 27.59
N SER A 76 2.34 -6.02 28.40
CA SER A 76 3.23 -5.36 29.37
C SER A 76 4.52 -4.83 28.75
N LYS A 77 4.81 -5.19 27.49
CA LYS A 77 6.02 -4.77 26.79
C LYS A 77 5.84 -3.38 26.15
N PRO A 78 6.93 -2.61 25.98
CA PRO A 78 6.92 -1.40 25.17
C PRO A 78 6.63 -1.69 23.69
N GLU A 79 5.96 -0.77 23.00
CA GLU A 79 5.61 -0.91 21.57
C GLU A 79 6.82 -1.26 20.66
N PRO A 80 8.01 -0.63 20.80
CA PRO A 80 9.17 -1.00 19.98
C PRO A 80 9.57 -2.47 20.12
N VAL A 81 9.47 -3.03 21.32
CA VAL A 81 9.76 -4.45 21.59
C VAL A 81 8.73 -5.35 20.90
N ILE A 82 7.45 -4.95 20.93
CA ILE A 82 6.37 -5.70 20.30
C ILE A 82 6.49 -5.68 18.78
N ARG A 83 6.85 -4.51 18.21
CA ARG A 83 7.13 -4.38 16.77
C ARG A 83 8.34 -5.20 16.35
N LYS A 84 9.40 -5.24 17.17
CA LYS A 84 10.56 -6.12 16.95
C LYS A 84 10.15 -7.59 16.92
N ILE A 85 9.32 -8.04 17.87
CA ILE A 85 8.77 -9.40 17.89
C ILE A 85 7.97 -9.70 16.61
N ALA A 86 7.10 -8.79 16.16
CA ALA A 86 6.35 -9.02 14.91
C ALA A 86 7.25 -9.03 13.65
N LYS A 87 8.34 -8.26 13.66
CA LYS A 87 9.28 -8.17 12.53
C LYS A 87 10.23 -9.37 12.48
N GLU A 88 10.85 -9.72 13.60
CA GLU A 88 11.95 -10.68 13.67
C GLU A 88 11.51 -12.08 14.13
N GLU A 89 10.44 -12.16 14.92
CA GLU A 89 9.89 -13.41 15.43
C GLU A 89 8.54 -13.72 14.75
N ALA A 90 7.86 -14.77 15.24
CA ALA A 90 6.57 -15.18 14.73
C ALA A 90 5.45 -14.71 15.67
N LEU A 91 4.83 -13.58 15.32
CA LEU A 91 3.58 -13.13 15.92
C LEU A 91 2.41 -13.68 15.10
N PHE A 92 1.46 -14.34 15.78
CA PHE A 92 0.30 -14.94 15.16
C PHE A 92 -0.99 -14.34 15.70
N PHE A 93 -1.92 -14.05 14.81
CA PHE A 93 -3.33 -13.88 15.15
C PHE A 93 -3.92 -15.25 15.47
N LYS A 94 -4.55 -15.38 16.65
CA LYS A 94 -4.98 -16.67 17.21
C LYS A 94 -5.98 -17.39 16.31
N ASP A 95 -6.97 -16.66 15.80
CA ASP A 95 -7.99 -17.23 14.95
C ASP A 95 -7.43 -17.49 13.54
N GLY A 96 -7.35 -18.77 13.17
CA GLY A 96 -6.72 -19.22 11.93
C GLY A 96 -5.19 -19.25 11.93
N LYS A 97 -4.52 -18.97 13.06
CA LYS A 97 -3.05 -18.98 13.22
C LYS A 97 -2.32 -18.20 12.09
N VAL A 98 -2.78 -16.98 11.81
CA VAL A 98 -2.24 -16.15 10.72
C VAL A 98 -0.99 -15.42 11.19
N LYS A 99 0.12 -15.50 10.45
CA LYS A 99 1.34 -14.76 10.74
C LYS A 99 1.14 -13.27 10.42
N VAL A 100 1.49 -12.38 11.34
CA VAL A 100 1.22 -10.94 11.20
C VAL A 100 2.46 -10.06 11.38
N SER A 101 2.40 -8.87 10.79
CA SER A 101 3.31 -7.75 11.02
C SER A 101 2.51 -6.47 11.30
N PHE A 102 3.10 -5.52 12.00
CA PHE A 102 2.45 -4.23 12.22
C PHE A 102 2.75 -3.27 11.09
N ASP A 103 1.70 -2.64 10.58
CA ASP A 103 1.80 -1.58 9.58
C ASP A 103 2.66 -0.40 10.09
N SER A 104 3.47 0.16 9.20
CA SER A 104 4.46 1.19 9.52
C SER A 104 3.81 2.55 9.82
N THR A 105 2.81 2.95 9.03
CA THR A 105 2.11 4.23 9.16
C THR A 105 0.73 4.09 9.81
N GLY A 106 0.29 2.84 10.00
CA GLY A 106 -1.04 2.49 10.50
C GLY A 106 -2.08 2.30 9.40
N ASN A 107 -1.76 2.64 8.13
CA ASN A 107 -2.62 2.47 6.95
C ASN A 107 -1.85 2.11 5.66
N GLN A 108 -0.53 1.91 5.67
CA GLN A 108 0.28 1.74 4.44
C GLN A 108 -0.22 0.57 3.59
N ALA A 109 -0.50 -0.58 4.20
CA ALA A 109 -1.02 -1.75 3.48
C ALA A 109 -2.39 -1.50 2.84
N VAL A 110 -3.18 -0.58 3.38
CA VAL A 110 -4.46 -0.15 2.79
C VAL A 110 -4.20 0.73 1.57
N VAL A 111 -3.29 1.69 1.68
CA VAL A 111 -2.89 2.59 0.58
C VAL A 111 -2.38 1.77 -0.61
N VAL A 112 -1.44 0.84 -0.37
CA VAL A 112 -0.88 -0.05 -1.41
C VAL A 112 -1.97 -0.91 -2.05
N ALA A 113 -2.93 -1.43 -1.26
CA ALA A 113 -4.03 -2.22 -1.81
C ALA A 113 -4.94 -1.40 -2.75
N ILE A 114 -5.20 -0.12 -2.43
CA ILE A 114 -5.98 0.79 -3.27
C ILE A 114 -5.20 1.17 -4.52
N GLN A 115 -3.92 1.49 -4.39
CA GLN A 115 -3.04 1.83 -5.51
C GLN A 115 -2.94 0.66 -6.49
N LYS A 116 -2.78 -0.57 -6.02
CA LYS A 116 -2.81 -1.77 -6.88
C LYS A 116 -4.15 -1.99 -7.58
N ALA A 117 -5.26 -1.67 -6.91
CA ALA A 117 -6.61 -1.83 -7.46
C ALA A 117 -6.98 -0.76 -8.49
N THR A 118 -6.51 0.48 -8.28
CA THR A 118 -7.06 1.67 -8.95
C THR A 118 -6.01 2.54 -9.63
N GLY A 119 -4.73 2.37 -9.33
CA GLY A 119 -3.64 3.26 -9.75
C GLY A 119 -3.58 4.59 -9.00
N TYR A 120 -4.49 4.83 -8.05
CA TYR A 120 -4.51 6.03 -7.24
C TYR A 120 -3.87 5.80 -5.87
N THR A 121 -3.04 6.73 -5.45
CA THR A 121 -2.53 6.81 -4.07
C THR A 121 -3.48 7.70 -3.26
N ILE A 122 -3.99 7.18 -2.14
CA ILE A 122 -4.85 7.94 -1.22
C ILE A 122 -4.25 7.84 0.17
N SER A 123 -3.56 8.90 0.60
CA SER A 123 -2.87 8.95 1.90
C SER A 123 -2.94 10.35 2.51
N THR A 124 -2.44 10.52 3.73
CA THR A 124 -2.43 11.84 4.39
C THR A 124 -1.44 12.82 3.74
N ASN A 125 -0.30 12.33 3.25
CA ASN A 125 0.84 13.17 2.86
C ASN A 125 1.10 13.20 1.35
N ASN A 126 0.71 12.16 0.62
CA ASN A 126 0.91 12.03 -0.82
C ASN A 126 -0.33 11.38 -1.43
N SER A 127 -1.30 12.18 -1.87
CA SER A 127 -2.62 11.71 -2.33
C SER A 127 -2.96 12.30 -3.68
N ASP A 128 -3.40 11.46 -4.61
CA ASP A 128 -4.00 11.88 -5.88
C ASP A 128 -5.34 12.58 -5.66
N PHE A 129 -6.03 12.27 -4.56
CA PHE A 129 -7.30 12.91 -4.17
C PHE A 129 -7.08 13.83 -2.97
N ILE A 130 -7.23 15.13 -3.21
CA ILE A 130 -7.27 16.13 -2.14
C ILE A 130 -8.67 16.10 -1.51
N ASN A 131 -8.76 16.28 -0.19
CA ASN A 131 -10.00 16.30 0.59
C ASN A 131 -10.78 14.99 0.64
N TYR A 132 -10.12 13.85 0.44
CA TYR A 132 -10.66 12.53 0.71
C TYR A 132 -9.78 11.80 1.73
N THR A 133 -10.39 10.92 2.51
CA THR A 133 -9.70 10.08 3.49
C THR A 133 -10.21 8.65 3.47
N LEU A 134 -9.38 7.74 3.95
CA LEU A 134 -9.71 6.34 4.10
C LEU A 134 -10.48 6.11 5.39
N SER A 135 -11.62 5.41 5.30
CA SER A 135 -12.42 5.02 6.45
C SER A 135 -12.65 3.51 6.47
N HIS A 136 -12.36 2.88 7.61
CA HIS A 136 -12.69 1.48 7.84
C HIS A 136 -14.15 1.35 8.22
N VAL A 137 -14.91 0.55 7.46
CA VAL A 137 -16.35 0.36 7.67
C VAL A 137 -16.65 -0.33 9.02
N TRP A 138 -15.82 -1.30 9.41
CA TRP A 138 -15.80 -1.90 10.75
C TRP A 138 -14.52 -1.51 11.49
N SER A 139 -14.41 -0.26 11.94
CA SER A 139 -13.18 0.36 12.48
C SER A 139 -12.51 -0.37 13.66
N ASN A 140 -13.30 -1.05 14.50
CA ASN A 140 -12.79 -1.84 15.65
C ASN A 140 -12.09 -3.15 15.25
N THR A 141 -12.12 -3.52 13.96
CA THR A 141 -11.55 -4.79 13.46
C THR A 141 -10.17 -4.64 12.81
N THR A 142 -9.55 -3.46 12.84
CA THR A 142 -8.26 -3.17 12.17
C THR A 142 -7.06 -3.96 12.70
N HIS A 143 -7.20 -4.63 13.85
CA HIS A 143 -6.23 -5.60 14.37
C HIS A 143 -6.36 -6.99 13.72
N ASN A 144 -7.49 -7.30 13.09
CA ASN A 144 -7.75 -8.59 12.46
C ASN A 144 -7.17 -8.60 11.03
N PRO A 145 -6.29 -9.57 10.68
CA PRO A 145 -5.65 -9.63 9.36
C PRO A 145 -6.64 -9.79 8.21
N TYR A 146 -7.81 -10.40 8.44
CA TYR A 146 -8.83 -10.56 7.41
C TYR A 146 -9.61 -9.26 7.12
N TYR A 147 -9.48 -8.22 7.96
CA TYR A 147 -10.23 -6.97 7.85
C TYR A 147 -9.35 -5.77 7.47
N PHE A 148 -8.12 -5.69 7.99
CA PHE A 148 -7.34 -4.44 7.98
C PHE A 148 -7.09 -3.86 6.58
N SER A 149 -6.56 -4.68 5.66
CA SER A 149 -6.22 -4.28 4.27
C SER A 149 -7.17 -4.90 3.24
N SER A 150 -8.34 -5.34 3.69
CA SER A 150 -9.42 -5.84 2.85
C SER A 150 -10.20 -4.69 2.24
N LEU A 151 -10.22 -4.58 0.91
CA LEU A 151 -10.89 -3.46 0.23
C LEU A 151 -12.41 -3.43 0.43
N TRP A 152 -13.04 -4.56 0.79
CA TRP A 152 -14.46 -4.58 1.16
C TRP A 152 -14.75 -3.86 2.49
N ASN A 153 -13.74 -3.66 3.32
CA ASN A 153 -13.82 -2.96 4.61
C ASN A 153 -13.38 -1.49 4.49
N ILE A 154 -13.18 -0.98 3.27
CA ILE A 154 -12.70 0.39 3.03
C ILE A 154 -13.73 1.17 2.22
N VAL A 155 -13.95 2.40 2.64
CA VAL A 155 -14.65 3.42 1.85
C VAL A 155 -13.82 4.70 1.87
N ILE A 156 -13.76 5.39 0.73
CA ILE A 156 -13.07 6.67 0.60
C ILE A 156 -14.10 7.77 0.75
N ILE A 157 -13.93 8.63 1.75
CA ILE A 157 -14.95 9.60 2.17
C ILE A 157 -14.35 11.00 2.06
N PRO A 158 -15.13 12.02 1.61
CA PRO A 158 -14.69 13.39 1.73
C PRO A 158 -14.31 13.73 3.17
N THR A 159 -13.17 14.39 3.37
CA THR A 159 -12.61 14.67 4.70
C THR A 159 -13.59 15.40 5.60
N TYR A 160 -14.41 16.30 5.04
CA TYR A 160 -15.43 17.04 5.80
C TYR A 160 -16.61 16.17 6.29
N LEU A 161 -16.77 14.95 5.76
CA LEU A 161 -17.80 13.99 6.19
C LEU A 161 -17.25 12.87 7.08
N ASN A 162 -15.94 12.59 7.02
CA ASN A 162 -15.37 11.42 7.68
C ASN A 162 -15.61 11.37 9.20
N TYR A 163 -15.69 12.52 9.86
CA TYR A 163 -15.94 12.57 11.31
C TYR A 163 -17.22 11.81 11.71
N ILE A 164 -18.22 11.70 10.83
CA ILE A 164 -19.48 10.98 11.10
C ILE A 164 -19.23 9.47 11.24
N MET A 165 -18.28 8.92 10.49
CA MET A 165 -17.88 7.52 10.61
C MET A 165 -17.07 7.27 11.88
N ASP A 166 -16.36 8.28 12.40
CA ASP A 166 -15.52 8.15 13.60
C ASP A 166 -16.29 8.34 14.92
N LYS A 167 -17.42 9.07 14.89
CA LYS A 167 -18.20 9.39 16.10
C LYS A 167 -19.26 8.33 16.39
N PRO A 168 -19.55 8.05 17.68
CA PRO A 168 -20.56 7.07 18.06
C PRO A 168 -21.98 7.62 17.89
N GLU A 169 -22.95 6.72 17.75
CA GLU A 169 -24.39 7.05 17.69
C GLU A 169 -24.89 7.83 18.92
N VAL A 170 -24.33 7.54 20.11
CA VAL A 170 -24.68 8.26 21.35
C VAL A 170 -24.40 9.76 21.28
N GLN A 171 -23.47 10.18 20.40
CA GLN A 171 -23.15 11.59 20.19
C GLN A 171 -24.16 12.25 19.23
N ASP A 172 -24.58 11.53 18.19
CA ASP A 172 -25.67 11.92 17.29
C ASP A 172 -26.24 10.67 16.59
N PRO A 173 -27.56 10.42 16.64
CA PRO A 173 -28.22 9.31 15.93
C PRO A 173 -27.88 9.21 14.44
N ILE A 174 -27.58 10.33 13.76
CA ILE A 174 -27.21 10.31 12.34
C ILE A 174 -25.90 9.54 12.10
N ASN A 175 -24.97 9.55 13.05
CA ASN A 175 -23.72 8.79 12.93
C ASN A 175 -24.02 7.30 12.81
N GLY A 176 -24.90 6.78 13.68
CA GLY A 176 -25.33 5.38 13.66
C GLY A 176 -26.08 5.03 12.37
N LYS A 177 -26.95 5.93 11.88
CA LYS A 177 -27.67 5.73 10.61
C LYS A 177 -26.71 5.61 9.42
N ILE A 178 -25.75 6.52 9.31
CA ILE A 178 -24.75 6.52 8.23
C ILE A 178 -23.83 5.29 8.33
N GLN A 179 -23.29 5.00 9.52
CA GLN A 179 -22.44 3.82 9.74
C GLN A 179 -23.15 2.52 9.35
N ASN A 180 -24.42 2.36 9.77
CA ASN A 180 -25.21 1.18 9.42
C ASN A 180 -25.55 1.12 7.93
N LEU A 181 -25.85 2.25 7.30
CA LEU A 181 -26.09 2.29 5.85
C LEU A 181 -24.82 1.92 5.06
N ILE A 182 -23.66 2.47 5.41
CA ILE A 182 -22.39 2.13 4.74
C ILE A 182 -22.04 0.65 4.94
N LYS A 183 -22.21 0.09 6.15
CA LYS A 183 -22.06 -1.35 6.40
C LYS A 183 -23.00 -2.17 5.51
N ALA A 184 -24.27 -1.78 5.41
CA ALA A 184 -25.27 -2.47 4.58
C ALA A 184 -24.90 -2.41 3.10
N ILE A 185 -24.46 -1.25 2.59
CA ILE A 185 -23.96 -1.10 1.21
C ILE A 185 -22.77 -2.04 0.96
N CYS A 186 -21.78 -2.10 1.85
CA CYS A 186 -20.64 -2.99 1.69
C CYS A 186 -21.02 -4.48 1.73
N ILE A 187 -22.01 -4.87 2.54
CA ILE A 187 -22.55 -6.24 2.57
C ILE A 187 -23.20 -6.58 1.22
N GLU A 188 -24.07 -5.71 0.72
CA GLU A 188 -24.79 -5.93 -0.55
C GLU A 188 -23.83 -5.93 -1.76
N LEU A 189 -22.82 -5.05 -1.77
CA LEU A 189 -21.84 -4.98 -2.86
C LEU A 189 -20.88 -6.17 -2.88
N TYR A 190 -20.33 -6.55 -1.73
CA TYR A 190 -19.14 -7.41 -1.66
C TYR A 190 -19.34 -8.76 -0.99
N GLN A 191 -20.41 -8.94 -0.21
CA GLN A 191 -20.69 -10.17 0.55
C GLN A 191 -19.46 -10.69 1.34
N PRO A 192 -18.90 -9.91 2.30
CA PRO A 192 -17.60 -10.19 2.91
C PRO A 192 -17.44 -11.59 3.52
N GLU A 193 -18.48 -12.14 4.15
CA GLU A 193 -18.43 -13.48 4.77
C GLU A 193 -18.19 -14.58 3.73
N THR A 194 -18.91 -14.51 2.60
CA THR A 194 -18.71 -15.43 1.46
C THR A 194 -17.36 -15.18 0.81
N LEU A 195 -17.02 -13.91 0.57
CA LEU A 195 -15.78 -13.50 -0.08
C LEU A 195 -14.53 -13.99 0.66
N MET A 196 -14.60 -14.00 1.99
CA MET A 196 -13.51 -14.41 2.88
C MET A 196 -13.62 -15.87 3.33
N ASN A 197 -14.37 -16.72 2.61
CA ASN A 197 -14.54 -18.15 2.92
C ASN A 197 -14.97 -18.43 4.38
N GLY A 198 -15.84 -17.59 4.93
CA GLY A 198 -16.33 -17.70 6.31
C GLY A 198 -15.31 -17.36 7.40
N LYS A 199 -14.12 -16.84 7.05
CA LYS A 199 -13.08 -16.42 8.01
C LYS A 199 -13.41 -15.11 8.73
N VAL A 200 -14.45 -14.42 8.30
CA VAL A 200 -14.94 -13.18 8.90
C VAL A 200 -16.41 -13.33 9.24
N LYS A 201 -16.83 -12.63 10.29
CA LYS A 201 -18.23 -12.50 10.70
C LYS A 201 -18.50 -11.03 10.93
N VAL A 202 -19.19 -10.39 9.99
CA VAL A 202 -19.42 -8.94 10.04
C VAL A 202 -20.61 -8.64 10.93
N GLU A 203 -20.53 -7.54 11.67
CA GLU A 203 -21.69 -6.99 12.35
C GLU A 203 -22.69 -6.50 11.30
N LYS A 204 -23.87 -7.13 11.25
CA LYS A 204 -24.91 -6.84 10.26
C LYS A 204 -25.86 -5.75 10.79
N PRO A 205 -26.11 -4.68 10.01
CA PRO A 205 -27.17 -3.73 10.29
C PRO A 205 -28.55 -4.40 10.31
N ASN A 206 -29.54 -3.73 10.88
CA ASN A 206 -30.93 -4.19 10.82
C ASN A 206 -31.49 -4.16 9.37
N GLU A 207 -32.60 -4.87 9.15
CA GLU A 207 -33.20 -5.07 7.81
C GLU A 207 -33.51 -3.75 7.09
N LYS A 208 -33.94 -2.71 7.82
CA LYS A 208 -34.24 -1.40 7.25
C LYS A 208 -33.04 -0.80 6.50
N PHE A 209 -31.82 -0.96 7.03
CA PHE A 209 -30.62 -0.46 6.36
C PHE A 209 -30.21 -1.34 5.16
N LEU A 210 -30.46 -2.64 5.19
CA LEU A 210 -30.25 -3.53 4.05
C LEU A 210 -31.19 -3.17 2.89
N GLU A 211 -32.47 -2.91 3.17
CA GLU A 211 -33.42 -2.40 2.19
C GLU A 211 -33.00 -1.03 1.63
N LEU A 212 -32.53 -0.13 2.49
CA LEU A 212 -32.04 1.19 2.06
C LEU A 212 -30.78 1.08 1.19
N ALA A 213 -29.86 0.17 1.50
CA ALA A 213 -28.69 -0.10 0.68
C ALA A 213 -29.09 -0.60 -0.72
N LYS A 214 -30.03 -1.55 -0.82
CA LYS A 214 -30.57 -2.01 -2.11
C LYS A 214 -31.19 -0.86 -2.90
N LYS A 215 -31.96 0.02 -2.24
CA LYS A 215 -32.51 1.24 -2.86
C LYS A 215 -31.40 2.18 -3.35
N ALA A 216 -30.38 2.44 -2.54
CA ALA A 216 -29.25 3.29 -2.90
C ALA A 216 -28.50 2.77 -4.13
N ILE A 217 -28.28 1.45 -4.20
CA ILE A 217 -27.66 0.78 -5.36
C ILE A 217 -28.55 0.91 -6.59
N ASN A 218 -29.83 0.59 -6.49
CA ASN A 218 -30.78 0.68 -7.61
C ASN A 218 -30.96 2.12 -8.13
N ASN A 219 -30.92 3.10 -7.23
CA ASN A 219 -31.00 4.53 -7.54
C ASN A 219 -29.65 5.13 -7.98
N LYS A 220 -28.61 4.30 -8.17
CA LYS A 220 -27.28 4.70 -8.64
C LYS A 220 -26.61 5.76 -7.76
N TRP A 221 -26.75 5.63 -6.44
CA TRP A 221 -26.02 6.48 -5.49
C TRP A 221 -24.55 6.07 -5.33
N ILE A 222 -24.21 4.85 -5.72
CA ILE A 222 -22.86 4.30 -5.54
C ILE A 222 -21.94 4.84 -6.62
N HIS A 223 -20.92 5.58 -6.21
CA HIS A 223 -19.81 5.98 -7.07
C HIS A 223 -18.62 5.08 -6.81
N PHE A 224 -18.16 4.41 -7.86
CA PHE A 224 -16.94 3.62 -7.79
C PHE A 224 -15.73 4.50 -8.11
N LEU A 225 -14.66 4.33 -7.34
CA LEU A 225 -13.33 4.79 -7.72
C LEU A 225 -12.88 3.91 -8.90
N GLY A 226 -13.03 4.45 -10.10
CA GLY A 226 -12.53 3.80 -11.32
C GLY A 226 -11.01 3.74 -11.33
N LYS A 227 -10.46 3.02 -12.29
CA LYS A 227 -9.01 3.04 -12.54
C LYS A 227 -8.57 4.43 -13.01
N LYS A 228 -7.41 4.89 -12.56
CA LYS A 228 -6.74 6.09 -13.02
C LYS A 228 -6.56 6.02 -14.54
N LYS A 229 -7.32 6.85 -15.26
CA LYS A 229 -7.24 6.94 -16.73
C LYS A 229 -5.87 7.49 -17.08
N GLY A 230 -5.01 6.62 -17.61
CA GLY A 230 -3.65 6.93 -18.03
C GLY A 230 -2.62 5.88 -17.63
N ASP A 231 -2.81 5.17 -16.51
CA ASP A 231 -1.63 4.71 -15.75
C ASP A 231 -1.74 3.33 -15.07
N SER A 232 -2.67 2.44 -15.43
CA SER A 232 -2.80 1.14 -14.74
C SER A 232 -2.64 -0.05 -15.68
N GLU A 233 -3.48 -0.21 -16.69
CA GLU A 233 -3.32 -1.32 -17.63
C GLU A 233 -2.16 -1.07 -18.60
N THR A 234 -1.98 0.16 -19.06
CA THR A 234 -0.81 0.52 -19.86
C THR A 234 0.47 0.55 -19.04
N ARG A 235 0.50 1.05 -17.78
CA ARG A 235 1.73 1.04 -16.97
C ARG A 235 2.11 -0.34 -16.44
N THR A 236 1.20 -1.19 -15.98
CA THR A 236 1.61 -2.53 -15.53
C THR A 236 2.06 -3.37 -16.72
N ILE A 237 1.43 -3.24 -17.88
CA ILE A 237 1.89 -3.90 -19.12
C ILE A 237 3.17 -3.23 -19.66
N PHE A 238 3.32 -1.90 -19.62
CA PHE A 238 4.56 -1.20 -20.02
C PHE A 238 5.72 -1.50 -19.06
N ILE A 239 5.49 -1.54 -17.75
CA ILE A 239 6.52 -1.83 -16.75
C ILE A 239 6.93 -3.30 -16.91
N ASP A 240 6.01 -4.25 -17.06
CA ASP A 240 6.40 -5.64 -17.30
C ASP A 240 7.07 -5.84 -18.68
N GLU A 241 6.62 -5.19 -19.75
CA GLU A 241 7.27 -5.26 -21.07
C GLU A 241 8.63 -4.53 -21.10
N ASP A 242 8.74 -3.34 -20.53
CA ASP A 242 9.99 -2.56 -20.46
C ASP A 242 11.03 -3.32 -19.62
N PHE A 243 10.65 -3.86 -18.46
CA PHE A 243 11.60 -4.59 -17.60
C PHE A 243 11.92 -6.01 -18.11
N GLU A 244 10.97 -6.73 -18.74
CA GLU A 244 11.27 -7.99 -19.44
C GLU A 244 12.24 -7.79 -20.61
N ASN A 245 12.13 -6.66 -21.32
CA ASN A 245 13.04 -6.31 -22.40
C ASN A 245 14.40 -5.87 -21.86
N VAL A 246 14.43 -5.04 -20.81
CA VAL A 246 15.65 -4.56 -20.15
C VAL A 246 16.47 -5.73 -19.60
N ASN A 247 15.83 -6.75 -19.03
CA ASN A 247 16.54 -7.90 -18.48
C ASN A 247 17.28 -8.73 -19.54
N LYS A 248 16.89 -8.62 -20.82
CA LYS A 248 17.55 -9.31 -21.95
C LYS A 248 18.77 -8.54 -22.50
N LEU A 249 19.00 -7.31 -22.03
CA LEU A 249 20.06 -6.44 -22.56
C LEU A 249 21.45 -6.78 -22.03
N GLY A 250 22.49 -6.38 -22.77
CA GLY A 250 23.86 -6.36 -22.27
C GLY A 250 23.99 -5.44 -21.04
N ASN A 251 24.99 -5.68 -20.18
CA ASN A 251 25.14 -4.98 -18.90
C ASN A 251 25.16 -3.45 -19.01
N LYS A 252 25.76 -2.92 -20.09
CA LYS A 252 25.83 -1.49 -20.31
C LYS A 252 24.44 -0.96 -20.66
N GLU A 253 23.82 -1.52 -21.68
CA GLU A 253 22.48 -1.11 -22.12
C GLU A 253 21.45 -1.25 -21.01
N PHE A 254 21.51 -2.35 -20.25
CA PHE A 254 20.71 -2.59 -19.05
C PHE A 254 20.81 -1.43 -18.05
N ALA A 255 22.04 -1.09 -17.63
CA ALA A 255 22.26 -0.09 -16.59
C ALA A 255 21.73 1.29 -17.01
N PHE A 256 22.01 1.69 -18.26
CA PHE A 256 21.55 2.96 -18.78
C PHE A 256 20.03 3.01 -18.97
N GLN A 257 19.40 1.91 -19.41
CA GLN A 257 17.94 1.87 -19.53
C GLN A 257 17.25 1.90 -18.17
N CYS A 258 17.76 1.19 -17.16
CA CYS A 258 17.22 1.28 -15.79
C CYS A 258 17.31 2.70 -15.24
N LEU A 259 18.45 3.39 -15.39
CA LEU A 259 18.60 4.78 -14.95
C LEU A 259 17.68 5.73 -15.73
N LYS A 260 17.49 5.48 -17.03
CA LYS A 260 16.55 6.24 -17.87
C LYS A 260 15.10 6.04 -17.41
N LEU A 261 14.70 4.81 -17.10
CA LEU A 261 13.40 4.50 -16.50
C LEU A 261 13.22 5.24 -15.17
N MET A 262 14.18 5.15 -14.25
CA MET A 262 14.12 5.89 -12.99
C MET A 262 13.96 7.42 -13.22
N GLN A 263 14.56 7.97 -14.27
CA GLN A 263 14.42 9.39 -14.61
C GLN A 263 13.02 9.70 -15.12
N ASP A 264 12.52 8.89 -16.07
CA ASP A 264 11.24 9.11 -16.73
C ASP A 264 10.06 8.93 -15.76
N TYR A 265 10.23 8.10 -14.73
CA TYR A 265 9.26 7.91 -13.63
C TYR A 265 9.51 8.83 -12.42
N GLY A 266 10.48 9.76 -12.48
CA GLY A 266 10.72 10.73 -11.41
C GLY A 266 11.34 10.16 -10.13
N LEU A 267 11.87 8.95 -10.16
CA LEU A 267 12.48 8.27 -9.00
C LEU A 267 13.90 8.74 -8.71
N LEU A 268 14.56 9.37 -9.68
CA LEU A 268 15.99 9.64 -9.61
C LEU A 268 16.38 10.68 -8.56
N GLU A 269 15.56 11.71 -8.36
CA GLU A 269 15.85 12.78 -7.38
C GLU A 269 15.94 12.23 -5.96
N ASP A 270 14.91 11.50 -5.53
CA ASP A 270 14.79 10.99 -4.16
C ASP A 270 15.83 9.89 -3.85
N ASN A 271 16.36 9.25 -4.90
CA ASN A 271 17.25 8.09 -4.77
C ASN A 271 18.70 8.39 -5.19
N LEU A 272 19.02 9.62 -5.60
CA LEU A 272 20.36 9.99 -6.07
C LEU A 272 21.43 9.79 -5.00
N ALA A 273 21.08 10.04 -3.72
CA ALA A 273 22.00 9.83 -2.59
C ALA A 273 22.43 8.36 -2.47
N ILE A 274 21.50 7.42 -2.66
CA ILE A 274 21.79 5.97 -2.64
C ILE A 274 22.66 5.59 -3.84
N LEU A 275 22.31 6.08 -5.03
CA LEU A 275 23.00 5.75 -6.28
C LEU A 275 24.44 6.28 -6.35
N THR A 276 24.76 7.33 -5.59
CA THR A 276 26.06 8.00 -5.60
C THR A 276 26.96 7.64 -4.41
N ASP A 277 26.41 6.96 -3.39
CA ASP A 277 27.17 6.51 -2.23
C ASP A 277 27.57 5.02 -2.35
N ALA A 278 28.84 4.74 -2.10
CA ALA A 278 29.41 3.39 -2.25
C ALA A 278 28.90 2.40 -1.19
N GLN A 279 28.64 2.88 0.03
CA GLN A 279 28.17 2.06 1.13
C GLN A 279 26.68 1.75 0.93
N GLU A 280 25.87 2.75 0.58
CA GLU A 280 24.44 2.57 0.29
C GLU A 280 24.21 1.63 -0.90
N CYS A 281 24.96 1.81 -1.99
CA CYS A 281 24.93 0.90 -3.13
C CYS A 281 25.27 -0.54 -2.76
N LYS A 282 26.18 -0.74 -1.79
CA LYS A 282 26.59 -2.07 -1.36
C LYS A 282 25.54 -2.73 -0.47
N GLU A 283 25.02 -2.00 0.49
CA GLU A 283 24.06 -2.52 1.47
C GLU A 283 22.68 -2.78 0.85
N ASN A 284 22.23 -1.89 -0.04
CA ASN A 284 20.89 -1.96 -0.61
C ASN A 284 20.86 -2.65 -1.98
N LEU A 285 21.91 -2.50 -2.80
CA LEU A 285 21.87 -2.87 -4.23
C LEU A 285 22.93 -3.91 -4.62
N GLY A 286 23.80 -4.34 -3.70
CA GLY A 286 24.84 -5.33 -3.99
C GLY A 286 25.98 -4.83 -4.91
N HIS A 287 26.15 -3.52 -5.03
CA HIS A 287 27.22 -2.88 -5.81
C HIS A 287 28.39 -2.46 -4.92
N TYR A 288 29.62 -2.79 -5.29
CA TYR A 288 30.81 -2.38 -4.50
C TYR A 288 31.28 -0.96 -4.81
N PHE A 289 30.72 -0.36 -5.86
CA PHE A 289 31.02 0.97 -6.33
C PHE A 289 29.69 1.74 -6.44
N PRO A 290 29.68 3.07 -6.28
CA PRO A 290 28.54 3.89 -6.64
C PRO A 290 28.04 3.52 -8.03
N ILE A 291 26.72 3.39 -8.18
CA ILE A 291 26.12 3.14 -9.50
C ILE A 291 26.33 4.36 -10.40
N LEU A 292 26.20 5.56 -9.83
CA LEU A 292 26.47 6.84 -10.45
C LEU A 292 27.68 7.51 -9.77
N LEU A 293 28.69 7.87 -10.55
CA LEU A 293 29.84 8.65 -10.07
C LEU A 293 29.88 9.98 -10.81
N GLU A 294 29.70 11.09 -10.10
CA GLU A 294 29.73 12.43 -10.70
C GLU A 294 31.08 12.69 -11.41
N LYS A 295 31.03 13.21 -12.63
CA LYS A 295 32.21 13.54 -13.41
C LYS A 295 32.81 14.85 -12.93
N ASN A 296 33.85 14.74 -12.12
CA ASN A 296 34.66 15.87 -11.67
C ASN A 296 36.14 15.46 -11.54
N SER A 297 37.02 16.43 -11.31
CA SER A 297 38.47 16.22 -11.20
C SER A 297 38.91 15.34 -10.01
N ASN A 298 38.03 15.14 -9.04
CA ASN A 298 38.36 14.46 -7.78
C ASN A 298 38.00 12.96 -7.82
N ASN A 299 37.15 12.55 -8.76
CA ASN A 299 36.63 11.20 -8.85
C ASN A 299 37.45 10.33 -9.83
N SER A 300 37.88 9.16 -9.36
CA SER A 300 38.58 8.16 -10.17
C SER A 300 37.63 7.09 -10.68
N THR A 301 37.68 6.82 -11.99
CA THR A 301 36.93 5.71 -12.62
C THR A 301 37.63 4.35 -12.48
N LYS A 302 38.83 4.33 -11.88
CA LYS A 302 39.64 3.13 -11.68
C LYS A 302 39.65 2.71 -10.22
N ASP A 303 39.67 1.39 -10.00
CA ASP A 303 39.91 0.82 -8.67
C ASP A 303 41.37 0.95 -8.23
N LYS A 304 41.66 0.51 -7.00
CA LYS A 304 43.01 0.52 -6.40
C LYS A 304 44.06 -0.27 -7.20
N ASN A 305 43.62 -1.16 -8.09
CA ASN A 305 44.47 -1.98 -8.95
C ASN A 305 44.53 -1.42 -10.40
N GLY A 306 44.02 -0.21 -10.63
CA GLY A 306 44.02 0.45 -11.94
C GLY A 306 42.98 -0.09 -12.93
N ARG A 307 42.04 -0.94 -12.50
CA ARG A 307 41.01 -1.52 -13.39
C ARG A 307 39.85 -0.54 -13.52
N ASN A 308 39.33 -0.39 -14.74
CA ASN A 308 38.16 0.46 -14.99
C ASN A 308 36.91 -0.13 -14.32
N ARG A 309 36.21 0.68 -13.53
CA ARG A 309 34.97 0.31 -12.82
C ARG A 309 33.73 1.02 -13.31
N TYR A 310 33.89 1.87 -14.30
CA TYR A 310 32.80 2.61 -14.91
C TYR A 310 32.93 2.56 -16.43
N TYR A 311 31.80 2.66 -17.11
CA TYR A 311 31.77 2.85 -18.56
C TYR A 311 32.34 4.23 -18.89
N THR A 312 33.17 4.30 -19.94
CA THR A 312 33.81 5.54 -20.37
C THR A 312 32.83 6.47 -21.08
N GLU A 313 31.94 5.91 -21.89
CA GLU A 313 30.85 6.61 -22.61
C GLU A 313 29.68 5.64 -22.88
N PRO A 314 28.43 6.11 -23.06
CA PRO A 314 28.01 7.51 -22.86
C PRO A 314 28.02 7.89 -21.38
N PHE A 315 27.90 9.19 -21.08
CA PHE A 315 27.66 9.66 -19.70
C PHE A 315 26.15 9.68 -19.43
N PHE A 316 25.76 9.39 -18.20
CA PHE A 316 24.39 9.60 -17.77
C PHE A 316 24.21 11.07 -17.36
N GLN A 317 23.23 11.76 -17.93
CA GLN A 317 22.99 13.18 -17.67
C GLN A 317 21.75 13.37 -16.83
N TYR A 318 21.89 14.07 -15.70
CA TYR A 318 20.78 14.39 -14.81
C TYR A 318 21.02 15.73 -14.13
N ASN A 319 20.00 16.60 -14.07
CA ASN A 319 20.05 17.94 -13.48
C ASN A 319 21.29 18.78 -13.88
N GLY A 320 21.65 18.75 -15.17
CA GLY A 320 22.79 19.51 -15.70
C GLY A 320 24.18 18.98 -15.31
N LYS A 321 24.25 17.81 -14.67
CA LYS A 321 25.49 17.11 -14.31
C LYS A 321 25.69 15.86 -15.16
N GLU A 322 26.95 15.48 -15.33
CA GLU A 322 27.35 14.24 -16.00
C GLU A 322 27.82 13.21 -14.98
N TYR A 323 27.40 11.96 -15.14
CA TYR A 323 27.76 10.84 -14.28
C TYR A 323 28.34 9.69 -15.10
N TYR A 324 29.40 9.08 -14.57
CA TYR A 324 29.84 7.77 -15.00
C TYR A 324 28.91 6.70 -14.41
N VAL A 325 28.59 5.67 -15.21
CA VAL A 325 27.79 4.52 -14.76
C VAL A 325 28.71 3.34 -14.48
N THR A 326 28.55 2.68 -13.33
CA THR A 326 29.38 1.54 -12.97
C THR A 326 29.29 0.41 -14.00
N ASN A 327 30.37 -0.36 -14.19
CA ASN A 327 30.36 -1.57 -15.02
C ASN A 327 30.15 -2.86 -14.21
N ASP A 328 29.82 -2.71 -12.92
CA ASP A 328 29.77 -3.74 -11.90
C ASP A 328 28.43 -4.49 -11.89
N TRP A 329 28.02 -5.11 -13.01
CA TRP A 329 26.72 -5.76 -13.16
C TRP A 329 26.84 -7.29 -13.34
N TYR A 330 26.13 -8.05 -12.52
CA TYR A 330 26.23 -9.51 -12.44
C TYR A 330 24.86 -10.15 -12.23
N GLU A 331 24.66 -11.27 -12.91
CA GLU A 331 23.57 -12.21 -12.69
C GLU A 331 24.16 -13.53 -12.21
N LYS A 332 23.47 -14.17 -11.27
CA LYS A 332 23.86 -15.49 -10.79
C LYS A 332 23.72 -16.51 -11.92
N LYS A 333 24.83 -17.17 -12.27
CA LYS A 333 24.85 -18.28 -13.24
C LYS A 333 25.11 -19.58 -12.51
N GLU A 334 24.25 -20.58 -12.73
CA GLU A 334 24.47 -21.92 -12.21
C GLU A 334 25.85 -22.44 -12.62
N GLY A 335 26.60 -22.99 -11.66
CA GLY A 335 27.94 -23.54 -11.88
C GLY A 335 29.10 -22.54 -11.87
N LYS A 336 28.88 -21.23 -11.64
CA LYS A 336 29.97 -20.26 -11.42
C LYS A 336 30.20 -19.97 -9.93
N ALA A 337 31.46 -19.81 -9.53
CA ALA A 337 31.85 -19.54 -8.15
C ALA A 337 31.46 -18.14 -7.62
N SER A 338 31.06 -17.22 -8.50
CA SER A 338 30.66 -15.86 -8.10
C SER A 338 29.19 -15.84 -7.70
N ASN A 339 28.92 -15.55 -6.43
CA ASN A 339 27.55 -15.40 -5.88
C ASN A 339 26.97 -13.99 -6.10
N ARG A 340 27.53 -13.21 -7.02
CA ARG A 340 27.09 -11.82 -7.25
C ARG A 340 25.86 -11.80 -8.14
N ASP A 341 24.85 -11.07 -7.70
CA ASP A 341 23.52 -11.06 -8.33
C ASP A 341 22.85 -9.69 -8.17
N ASN A 342 23.56 -8.62 -8.53
CA ASN A 342 23.10 -7.25 -8.31
C ASN A 342 22.20 -6.72 -9.42
N ARG A 343 22.17 -7.36 -10.60
CA ARG A 343 21.27 -7.00 -11.69
C ARG A 343 19.79 -7.20 -11.30
N PRO A 344 19.39 -8.39 -10.79
CA PRO A 344 18.01 -8.61 -10.34
C PRO A 344 17.66 -7.74 -9.12
N ILE A 345 18.58 -7.57 -8.16
CA ILE A 345 18.35 -6.71 -6.98
C ILE A 345 18.03 -5.28 -7.39
N PHE A 346 18.75 -4.73 -8.37
CA PHE A 346 18.51 -3.38 -8.85
C PHE A 346 17.14 -3.24 -9.55
N ILE A 347 16.76 -4.22 -10.36
CA ILE A 347 15.42 -4.28 -10.95
C ILE A 347 14.35 -4.33 -9.84
N ASP A 348 14.48 -5.27 -8.90
CA ASP A 348 13.51 -5.47 -7.80
C ASP A 348 13.37 -4.20 -6.95
N TRP A 349 14.47 -3.47 -6.76
CA TRP A 349 14.46 -2.19 -6.05
C TRP A 349 13.73 -1.09 -6.84
N ILE A 350 13.97 -0.97 -8.15
CA ILE A 350 13.21 0.00 -8.96
C ILE A 350 11.72 -0.37 -8.97
N TYR A 351 11.41 -1.67 -9.06
CA TYR A 351 10.04 -2.16 -8.89
C TYR A 351 9.47 -1.79 -7.52
N SER A 352 10.22 -1.94 -6.43
CA SER A 352 9.72 -1.55 -5.12
C SER A 352 9.44 -0.06 -5.05
N LEU A 353 10.31 0.79 -5.61
CA LEU A 353 10.12 2.25 -5.66
C LEU A 353 8.93 2.67 -6.51
N LEU A 354 8.66 1.98 -7.63
CA LEU A 354 7.47 2.23 -8.45
C LEU A 354 6.16 1.81 -7.77
N ASN A 355 6.25 0.95 -6.75
CA ASN A 355 5.13 0.44 -5.97
C ASN A 355 5.03 1.08 -4.56
N GLU A 356 5.92 2.03 -4.23
CA GLU A 356 5.83 2.91 -3.06
C GLU A 356 4.91 4.11 -3.33
#